data_AF-A0A077JDI1-F1
#
_entry.id   AF-A0A077JDI1-F1
#
_cell.length_a   1.000
_cell.length_b   1.000
_cell.length_c   1.000
_cell.angle_alpha   90.00
_cell.angle_beta   90.00
_cell.angle_gamma   90.00
#
_symmetry.space_group_name_H-M   'P 1'
#
loop_
_entity.id
_entity.type
_entity.pdbx_description
1 polymer ?
#
loop_
_entity_poly.entity_id
_entity_poly.type
_entity_poly.pdbx_seq_one_letter_code
_entity_poly.pdbx_strand_id
1 'polypeptide(L)'
;MELETENNLDQDLEKRESMEKFCANGKQWKHYCYQVFNEPQSWPEAEAYCKKVVPGGHLVSIHGKEQNMFIAEMFGTQIWIGFNDRQTEGDFIWTDNSSIKYVNWNDGEPNNSGDEDCAEMQVSGGWNDLPCSSIKLAFVCQSMHCCI
;
A
#
# COMPACT_ATOMS: atom_id res chain seq x y z
N MET A 1 -22.42 10.02 28.89
CA MET A 1 -22.92 8.73 28.39
C MET A 1 -23.71 8.88 27.09
N GLU A 2 -24.79 9.65 27.00
CA GLU A 2 -25.54 9.85 25.73
C GLU A 2 -24.75 10.63 24.65
N LEU A 3 -24.02 11.69 25.05
CA LEU A 3 -23.19 12.49 24.13
C LEU A 3 -21.97 11.73 23.58
N GLU A 4 -21.46 10.75 24.33
CA GLU A 4 -20.31 9.94 23.90
C GLU A 4 -20.73 8.90 22.86
N THR A 5 -21.96 8.38 22.95
CA THR A 5 -22.50 7.43 21.97
C THR A 5 -22.84 8.09 20.64
N GLU A 6 -23.40 9.30 20.65
CA GLU A 6 -23.71 10.05 19.41
C GLU A 6 -22.44 10.46 18.65
N ASN A 7 -21.42 10.95 19.36
CA ASN A 7 -20.14 11.30 18.76
C ASN A 7 -19.40 10.10 18.14
N ASN A 8 -19.60 8.88 18.69
CA ASN A 8 -19.03 7.66 18.12
C ASN A 8 -19.77 7.19 16.86
N LEU A 9 -21.09 7.39 16.79
CA LEU A 9 -21.92 7.06 15.62
C LEU A 9 -21.56 7.96 14.42
N ASP A 10 -21.39 9.25 14.64
CA ASP A 10 -21.02 10.20 13.59
C ASP A 10 -19.63 9.88 13.01
N GLN A 11 -18.65 9.58 13.87
CA GLN A 11 -17.31 9.18 13.44
C GLN A 11 -17.29 7.85 12.66
N ASP A 12 -18.16 6.91 13.00
CA ASP A 12 -18.25 5.63 12.29
C ASP A 12 -18.96 5.77 10.94
N LEU A 13 -19.93 6.68 10.81
CA LEU A 13 -20.54 7.03 9.53
C LEU A 13 -19.53 7.69 8.59
N GLU A 14 -18.76 8.66 9.07
CA GLU A 14 -17.71 9.33 8.28
C GLU A 14 -16.65 8.34 7.76
N LYS A 15 -16.24 7.36 8.59
CA LYS A 15 -15.31 6.31 8.16
C LYS A 15 -15.90 5.42 7.07
N ARG A 16 -17.19 5.05 7.18
CA ARG A 16 -17.88 4.25 6.17
C ARG A 16 -17.99 5.00 4.85
N GLU A 17 -18.41 6.26 4.87
CA GLU A 17 -18.49 7.11 3.68
C GLU A 17 -17.11 7.30 3.03
N SER A 18 -16.06 7.50 3.83
CA SER A 18 -14.68 7.61 3.34
C SER A 18 -14.23 6.32 2.64
N MET A 19 -14.50 5.16 3.24
CA MET A 19 -14.22 3.85 2.65
C MET A 19 -14.99 3.63 1.33
N GLU A 20 -16.30 3.90 1.32
CA GLU A 20 -17.14 3.75 0.13
C GLU A 20 -16.65 4.64 -1.01
N LYS A 21 -16.32 5.89 -0.70
CA LYS A 21 -15.76 6.83 -1.67
C LYS A 21 -14.40 6.37 -2.21
N PHE A 22 -13.51 5.86 -1.35
CA PHE A 22 -12.22 5.33 -1.76
C PHE A 22 -12.40 4.15 -2.73
N CYS A 23 -13.27 3.20 -2.36
CA CYS A 23 -13.60 2.05 -3.19
C CYS A 23 -14.25 2.42 -4.53
N ALA A 24 -15.15 3.41 -4.54
CA ALA A 24 -15.83 3.88 -5.75
C ALA A 24 -14.86 4.56 -6.75
N ASN A 25 -13.81 5.21 -6.25
CA ASN A 25 -12.77 5.84 -7.07
C ASN A 25 -11.60 4.90 -7.41
N GLY A 26 -11.61 3.69 -6.86
CA GLY A 26 -10.55 2.71 -7.01
C GLY A 26 -10.96 1.49 -7.82
N LYS A 27 -10.17 0.43 -7.66
CA LYS A 27 -10.47 -0.92 -8.15
C LYS A 27 -10.69 -1.83 -6.96
N GLN A 28 -11.69 -2.70 -7.05
CA GLN A 28 -11.93 -3.73 -6.06
C GLN A 28 -11.34 -5.05 -6.52
N TRP A 29 -10.66 -5.75 -5.62
CA TRP A 29 -10.26 -7.13 -5.86
C TRP A 29 -10.34 -7.92 -4.55
N LYS A 30 -11.17 -8.97 -4.56
CA LYS A 30 -11.55 -9.73 -3.37
C LYS A 30 -12.07 -8.80 -2.27
N HIS A 31 -11.39 -8.74 -1.14
CA HIS A 31 -11.80 -8.04 0.08
C HIS A 31 -11.15 -6.66 0.22
N TYR A 32 -10.56 -6.13 -0.83
CA TYR A 32 -9.77 -4.90 -0.78
C TYR A 32 -10.16 -3.94 -1.88
N CYS A 33 -10.02 -2.66 -1.56
CA CYS A 33 -10.05 -1.57 -2.53
C CYS A 33 -8.64 -1.04 -2.72
N TYR A 34 -8.31 -0.69 -3.95
CA TYR A 34 -7.00 -0.20 -4.36
C TYR A 34 -7.16 1.10 -5.15
N GLN A 35 -6.35 2.10 -4.85
CA GLN A 35 -6.33 3.34 -5.61
C GLN A 35 -4.90 3.77 -5.90
N VAL A 36 -4.66 4.11 -7.17
CA VAL A 36 -3.38 4.61 -7.67
C VAL A 36 -3.31 6.11 -7.44
N PHE A 37 -2.19 6.60 -6.94
CA PHE A 37 -1.86 8.01 -6.83
C PHE A 37 -0.63 8.30 -7.69
N ASN A 38 -0.83 9.08 -8.74
CA ASN A 38 0.21 9.39 -9.74
C ASN A 38 1.12 10.56 -9.33
N GLU A 39 0.74 11.35 -8.32
CA GLU A 39 1.57 12.43 -7.80
C GLU A 39 2.76 11.81 -7.04
N PRO A 40 4.00 11.91 -7.55
CA PRO A 40 5.11 11.15 -7.00
C PRO A 40 5.49 11.61 -5.59
N GLN A 41 5.63 10.66 -4.67
CA GLN A 41 6.01 10.92 -3.27
C GLN A 41 7.14 9.99 -2.84
N SER A 42 7.90 10.39 -1.82
CA SER A 42 8.82 9.46 -1.18
C SER A 42 8.03 8.33 -0.51
N TRP A 43 8.66 7.17 -0.32
CA TRP A 43 8.00 6.03 0.29
C TRP A 43 7.32 6.35 1.64
N PRO A 44 7.97 7.06 2.61
CA PRO A 44 7.31 7.38 3.87
C PRO A 44 6.15 8.38 3.72
N GLU A 45 6.26 9.32 2.78
CA GLU A 45 5.16 10.25 2.47
C GLU A 45 3.96 9.51 1.84
N ALA A 46 4.22 8.54 0.95
CA ALA A 46 3.20 7.72 0.32
C ALA A 46 2.45 6.84 1.33
N GLU A 47 3.15 6.18 2.25
CA GLU A 47 2.52 5.42 3.36
C GLU A 47 1.69 6.33 4.27
N ALA A 48 2.21 7.51 4.62
CA ALA A 48 1.47 8.50 5.41
C ALA A 48 0.22 9.00 4.67
N TYR A 49 0.30 9.14 3.34
CA TYR A 49 -0.82 9.53 2.50
C TYR A 49 -1.90 8.44 2.51
N CYS A 50 -1.55 7.16 2.35
CA CYS A 50 -2.52 6.07 2.39
C CYS A 50 -3.28 6.00 3.71
N LYS A 51 -2.57 6.16 4.84
CA LYS A 51 -3.20 6.24 6.18
C LYS A 51 -4.16 7.41 6.35
N LYS A 52 -3.93 8.50 5.61
CA LYS A 52 -4.74 9.72 5.68
C LYS A 52 -6.00 9.64 4.82
N VAL A 53 -5.93 9.04 3.63
CA VAL A 53 -7.03 9.12 2.64
C VAL A 53 -8.13 8.09 2.83
N VAL A 54 -7.86 6.99 3.55
CA VAL A 54 -8.86 5.95 3.82
C VAL A 54 -8.59 5.30 5.19
N PRO A 55 -9.63 5.01 6.00
CA PRO A 55 -9.47 4.27 7.24
C PRO A 55 -8.79 2.93 7.02
N GLY A 56 -7.79 2.60 7.85
CA GLY A 56 -7.00 1.37 7.70
C GLY A 56 -6.17 1.32 6.43
N GLY A 57 -5.96 2.46 5.76
CA GLY A 57 -5.21 2.57 4.52
C GLY A 57 -3.71 2.38 4.72
N HIS A 58 -3.10 1.62 3.83
CA HIS A 58 -1.67 1.38 3.76
C HIS A 58 -1.21 1.36 2.30
N LEU A 59 0.09 1.51 2.05
CA LEU A 59 0.66 1.05 0.78
C LEU A 59 0.29 -0.41 0.54
N VAL A 60 0.12 -0.78 -0.72
CA VAL A 60 -0.35 -2.12 -1.11
C VAL A 60 0.55 -3.23 -0.56
N SER A 61 -0.06 -4.26 0.01
CA SER A 61 0.58 -5.51 0.40
C SER A 61 0.15 -6.64 -0.53
N ILE A 62 1.10 -7.51 -0.89
CA ILE A 62 0.91 -8.50 -1.96
C ILE A 62 1.14 -9.90 -1.41
N HIS A 63 0.12 -10.75 -1.57
CA HIS A 63 0.04 -12.06 -0.93
C HIS A 63 -0.11 -13.22 -1.91
N GLY A 64 0.01 -12.95 -3.22
CA GLY A 64 0.01 -14.00 -4.23
C GLY A 64 0.20 -13.48 -5.64
N LYS A 65 0.56 -14.40 -6.53
CA LYS A 65 0.85 -14.10 -7.94
C LYS A 65 -0.30 -13.42 -8.68
N GLU A 66 -1.54 -13.89 -8.47
CA GLU A 66 -2.74 -13.28 -9.08
C GLU A 66 -2.93 -11.82 -8.66
N GLN A 67 -2.72 -11.52 -7.38
CA GLN A 67 -2.80 -10.15 -6.87
C GLN A 67 -1.66 -9.31 -7.47
N ASN A 68 -0.44 -9.83 -7.52
CA ASN A 68 0.70 -9.13 -8.11
C ASN A 68 0.42 -8.72 -9.55
N MET A 69 -0.11 -9.63 -10.38
CA MET A 69 -0.48 -9.34 -11.77
C MET A 69 -1.61 -8.32 -11.85
N PHE A 70 -2.67 -8.47 -11.02
CA PHE A 70 -3.77 -7.50 -10.95
C PHE A 70 -3.28 -6.09 -10.61
N ILE A 71 -2.35 -5.97 -9.65
CA ILE A 71 -1.73 -4.69 -9.29
C ILE A 71 -0.91 -4.21 -10.49
N ALA A 72 0.00 -5.01 -11.04
CA ALA A 72 0.84 -4.67 -12.21
C ALA A 72 0.06 -4.11 -13.41
N GLU A 73 -1.05 -4.75 -13.76
CA GLU A 73 -1.94 -4.35 -14.86
C GLU A 73 -2.67 -3.01 -14.60
N MET A 74 -2.80 -2.59 -13.34
CA MET A 74 -3.55 -1.39 -12.97
C MET A 74 -2.79 -0.09 -13.25
N PHE A 75 -1.46 -0.06 -13.09
CA PHE A 75 -0.70 1.18 -13.02
C PHE A 75 0.25 1.42 -14.20
N GLY A 76 0.80 0.38 -14.84
CA GLY A 76 1.61 0.50 -16.08
C GLY A 76 2.88 1.38 -15.98
N THR A 77 3.36 1.67 -14.77
CA THR A 77 4.54 2.50 -14.42
C THR A 77 5.29 1.85 -13.26
N GLN A 78 6.36 2.42 -12.70
CA GLN A 78 6.90 1.95 -11.42
C GLN A 78 6.15 2.57 -10.23
N ILE A 79 5.91 1.80 -9.18
CA ILE A 79 5.14 2.24 -8.01
C ILE A 79 5.78 1.82 -6.69
N TRP A 80 5.56 2.60 -5.63
CA TRP A 80 5.79 2.11 -4.27
C TRP A 80 4.76 1.05 -3.86
N ILE A 81 5.27 0.02 -3.17
CA ILE A 81 4.48 -0.98 -2.44
C ILE A 81 4.89 -0.97 -0.96
N GLY A 82 4.09 -1.57 -0.09
CA GLY A 82 4.28 -1.46 1.37
C GLY A 82 5.38 -2.35 1.95
N PHE A 83 6.21 -2.99 1.12
CA PHE A 83 7.26 -3.91 1.60
C PHE A 83 8.54 -3.13 1.89
N ASN A 84 9.15 -3.38 3.05
CA ASN A 84 10.32 -2.63 3.53
C ASN A 84 11.05 -3.36 4.65
N ASP A 85 12.34 -3.12 4.83
CA ASP A 85 13.16 -3.63 5.95
C ASP A 85 13.81 -2.52 6.78
N ARG A 86 13.27 -1.30 6.67
CA ARG A 86 13.69 -0.06 7.39
C ARG A 86 13.93 -0.20 8.89
N GLN A 87 13.32 -1.20 9.53
CA GLN A 87 13.49 -1.45 10.97
C GLN A 87 14.70 -2.35 11.25
N THR A 88 14.96 -3.32 10.39
CA THR A 88 16.00 -4.32 10.56
C THR A 88 16.40 -4.80 9.17
N GLU A 89 17.57 -4.37 8.73
CA GLU A 89 18.19 -4.75 7.46
C GLU A 89 18.07 -6.26 7.17
N GLY A 90 17.53 -6.60 6.00
CA GLY A 90 17.28 -7.98 5.56
C GLY A 90 15.98 -8.61 6.07
N ASP A 91 15.32 -8.01 7.06
CA ASP A 91 14.04 -8.48 7.61
C ASP A 91 12.87 -7.65 7.06
N PHE A 92 12.51 -7.89 5.80
CA PHE A 92 11.40 -7.20 5.15
C PHE A 92 10.05 -7.50 5.82
N ILE A 93 9.22 -6.48 5.96
CA ILE A 93 7.86 -6.50 6.51
C ILE A 93 6.89 -5.66 5.66
N TRP A 94 5.60 -5.94 5.76
CA TRP A 94 4.55 -5.09 5.18
C TRP A 94 4.14 -3.98 6.16
N THR A 95 3.85 -2.78 5.66
CA THR A 95 3.39 -1.65 6.50
C THR A 95 2.06 -1.88 7.21
N ASP A 96 1.23 -2.76 6.68
CA ASP A 96 -0.05 -3.17 7.26
C ASP A 96 0.07 -4.33 8.27
N ASN A 97 1.30 -4.77 8.58
CA ASN A 97 1.63 -5.90 9.46
C ASN A 97 1.06 -7.25 9.00
N SER A 98 0.65 -7.37 7.73
CA SER A 98 0.24 -8.65 7.17
C SER A 98 1.42 -9.63 7.07
N SER A 99 1.12 -10.92 7.17
CA SER A 99 2.13 -11.97 7.03
C SER A 99 2.66 -12.05 5.59
N ILE A 100 3.96 -12.28 5.44
CA ILE A 100 4.61 -12.47 4.15
C ILE A 100 4.26 -13.87 3.63
N LYS A 101 3.53 -13.94 2.51
CA LYS A 101 3.14 -15.20 1.85
C LYS A 101 3.67 -15.31 0.43
N TYR A 102 4.20 -14.22 -0.10
CA TYR A 102 4.59 -14.08 -1.48
C TYR A 102 5.66 -12.99 -1.58
N VAL A 103 6.67 -13.25 -2.39
CA VAL A 103 7.69 -12.28 -2.78
C VAL A 103 7.90 -12.40 -4.29
N ASN A 104 8.23 -11.28 -4.95
CA ASN A 104 8.48 -11.26 -6.39
C ASN A 104 9.65 -10.35 -6.76
N TRP A 105 10.72 -10.42 -5.98
CA TRP A 105 11.98 -9.76 -6.29
C TRP A 105 12.48 -10.12 -7.68
N ASN A 106 13.01 -9.13 -8.40
CA ASN A 106 13.73 -9.36 -9.64
C ASN A 106 15.03 -10.13 -9.39
N ASP A 107 15.59 -10.71 -10.46
CA ASP A 107 16.88 -11.38 -10.39
C ASP A 107 17.97 -10.40 -9.89
N GLY A 108 18.54 -10.70 -8.73
CA GLY A 108 19.55 -9.85 -8.08
C GLY A 108 19.02 -9.04 -6.91
N GLU A 109 17.70 -8.97 -6.70
CA GLU A 109 17.06 -8.15 -5.66
C GLU A 109 16.56 -8.98 -4.46
N PRO A 110 16.43 -8.37 -3.27
CA PRO A 110 16.89 -7.02 -2.93
C PRO A 110 18.41 -6.99 -2.77
N ASN A 111 19.06 -5.93 -3.24
CA ASN A 111 20.52 -5.85 -3.29
C ASN A 111 21.13 -4.87 -2.28
N ASN A 112 20.30 -4.06 -1.62
CA ASN A 112 20.68 -2.99 -0.69
C ASN A 112 21.80 -2.09 -1.24
N SER A 113 21.70 -1.67 -2.51
CA SER A 113 22.72 -0.88 -3.19
C SER A 113 22.65 0.59 -2.77
N GLY A 114 23.10 0.85 -1.55
CA GLY A 114 23.20 2.20 -0.99
C GLY A 114 22.08 2.54 -0.01
N ASP A 115 21.76 1.61 0.91
CA ASP A 115 20.76 1.81 1.98
C ASP A 115 19.34 1.87 1.40
N GLU A 116 18.99 0.80 0.66
CA GLU A 116 17.75 0.66 -0.10
C GLU A 116 16.72 -0.16 0.69
N ASP A 117 15.97 0.50 1.59
CA ASP A 117 15.11 -0.24 2.51
C ASP A 117 13.63 -0.38 2.04
N CYS A 118 13.29 0.14 0.85
CA CYS A 118 11.89 0.32 0.43
C CYS A 118 11.60 -0.29 -0.94
N ALA A 119 10.61 -1.19 -1.00
CA ALA A 119 10.29 -1.88 -2.23
C ALA A 119 9.43 -1.05 -3.20
N GLU A 120 9.81 -1.05 -4.46
CA GLU A 120 8.96 -0.71 -5.60
C GLU A 120 8.49 -1.97 -6.34
N MET A 121 7.40 -1.83 -7.10
CA MET A 121 7.06 -2.73 -8.20
C MET A 121 7.34 -2.02 -9.52
N GLN A 122 8.09 -2.68 -10.40
CA GLN A 122 8.38 -2.22 -11.75
C GLN A 122 7.26 -2.58 -12.73
N VAL A 123 7.29 -2.02 -13.94
CA VAL A 123 6.29 -2.25 -14.99
C VAL A 123 6.12 -3.74 -15.34
N SER A 124 7.18 -4.54 -15.21
CA SER A 124 7.15 -6.00 -15.42
C SER A 124 6.39 -6.78 -14.33
N GLY A 125 6.06 -6.13 -13.22
CA GLY A 125 5.47 -6.73 -12.01
C GLY A 125 6.50 -7.26 -11.02
N GLY A 126 7.79 -7.29 -11.38
CA GLY A 126 8.90 -7.64 -10.49
C GLY A 126 9.25 -6.51 -9.52
N TRP A 127 9.87 -6.85 -8.40
CA TRP A 127 10.15 -5.91 -7.31
C TRP A 127 11.63 -5.56 -7.24
N ASN A 128 11.91 -4.35 -6.76
CA ASN A 128 13.25 -3.81 -6.55
C ASN A 128 13.23 -3.01 -5.25
N ASP A 129 14.31 -3.02 -4.48
CA ASP A 129 14.51 -2.12 -3.33
C ASP A 129 15.14 -0.80 -3.78
N LEU A 130 14.76 0.30 -3.15
CA LEU A 130 15.23 1.65 -3.46
C LEU A 130 15.38 2.49 -2.17
N PRO A 131 16.16 3.59 -2.20
CA PRO A 131 16.28 4.46 -1.05
C PRO A 131 14.96 5.18 -0.78
N CYS A 132 14.42 4.96 0.43
CA CYS A 132 13.06 5.38 0.78
C CYS A 132 12.76 6.88 0.61
N SER A 133 13.76 7.75 0.82
CA SER A 133 13.55 9.20 0.99
C SER A 133 14.00 10.05 -0.20
N SER A 134 14.97 9.59 -0.99
CA SER A 134 15.54 10.37 -2.10
C SER A 134 14.82 10.13 -3.44
N ILE A 135 14.08 9.02 -3.54
CA ILE A 135 13.28 8.67 -4.73
C ILE A 135 11.81 9.02 -4.49
N LYS A 136 11.14 9.52 -5.54
CA LYS A 136 9.70 9.82 -5.53
C LYS A 136 8.99 9.09 -6.65
N LEU A 137 8.04 8.23 -6.32
CA LEU A 137 7.27 7.41 -7.27
C LEU A 137 5.77 7.60 -7.06
N ALA A 138 5.00 7.23 -8.09
CA ALA A 138 3.58 6.92 -7.91
C ALA A 138 3.43 5.77 -6.91
N PHE A 139 2.24 5.59 -6.35
CA PHE A 139 2.01 4.58 -5.32
C PHE A 139 0.58 4.06 -5.32
N VAL A 140 0.39 2.87 -4.76
CA VAL A 140 -0.93 2.27 -4.62
C VAL A 140 -1.29 2.16 -3.15
N CYS A 141 -2.36 2.83 -2.77
CA CYS A 141 -2.98 2.61 -1.48
C CYS A 141 -3.95 1.45 -1.57
N GLN A 142 -4.00 0.64 -0.52
CA GLN A 142 -5.04 -0.35 -0.31
C GLN A 142 -5.78 -0.07 1.00
N SER A 143 -7.03 -0.51 1.08
CA SER A 143 -7.71 -0.70 2.36
C SER A 143 -8.62 -1.91 2.31
N MET A 144 -8.78 -2.57 3.46
CA MET A 144 -9.69 -3.69 3.62
C MET A 144 -11.13 -3.19 3.47
N HIS A 145 -11.78 -3.67 2.43
CA HIS A 145 -13.19 -3.50 2.17
C HIS A 145 -13.84 -4.87 2.10
N CYS A 146 -13.96 -5.52 3.26
CA CYS A 146 -14.86 -6.65 3.39
C CYS A 146 -15.90 -6.42 4.46
N CYS A 147 -17.13 -6.53 3.96
CA CYS A 147 -18.29 -7.11 4.61
C CYS A 147 -18.77 -6.30 5.82
N ILE A 148 -19.27 -5.09 5.51
CA ILE A 148 -20.26 -4.43 6.39
C ILE A 148 -21.52 -5.30 6.46
#